data_AF-A5DG13-F1
#
_entry.id   AF-A5DG13-F1
#
_cell.length_a   1.000
_cell.length_b   1.000
_cell.length_c   1.000
_cell.angle_alpha   90.00
_cell.angle_beta   90.00
_cell.angle_gamma   90.00
#
_symmetry.space_group_name_H-M   'P 1'
#
loop_
_entity.id
_entity.type
_entity.pdbx_description
1 polymer ?
#
loop_
_entity_poly.entity_id
_entity_poly.type
_entity_poly.pdbx_seq_one_letter_code
_entity_poly.pdbx_strand_id
1 'polypeptide(L)'
;MSCPLWVYDDVTVCFRHQVLEYWYPIVVGGASVVILLWRIVASLTKKKGSIRLDDETRPLLASNNTQNETGATEDSVKSRHFDLVRLSDTGPDDKPRGHFQVIKKSTFERLRVCLEFVLVAFELAYAIAVFFLPSLSKEWKQPAIPIVHLALWGYLFVLVLIRTINLNQVNIKLPGLWRHSTFLYAFNFLPAVITFRSALLGHVKSEESKWFYVGHFIASTLLLFLNLTSTTGDKPARLFYPADGSAPSPERVTSVLSFITYSWLDKMVWGAYKNGGVEKSDIWGLSDDDYALPVLKSFEAMKSTASFSWRLFAHFKYLFAFQGFFAICESILIFGPSLLLKKLLEYVQDPSAYPVSVAWGFVLLMPIVKIFDSFCSGCSLFMGRRVCVRMRAIIIGEVYAKALRRRITVADDTEEEKDQKADKKEKKKDKEGEEPSEKTAELGAIINLMAIDAFKVSEICGYLHFFVSALLSIFICVFFLYTLLGYSALIGSLSIICLLPVNYKIASYLGELQKRMLAVTDKRIQKMNETFQSIRIVKFFAWENKFFESIMDIHEYE
;
A
#
# COMPACT_ATOMS: atom_id res chain seq x y z
N MET A 1 13.01 30.27 29.29
CA MET A 1 13.00 31.25 28.18
C MET A 1 12.11 30.69 27.09
N SER A 2 10.87 31.17 27.00
CA SER A 2 9.94 30.78 25.93
C SER A 2 10.32 31.53 24.65
N CYS A 3 10.90 30.84 23.67
CA CYS A 3 11.12 31.42 22.35
C CYS A 3 9.83 31.30 21.54
N PRO A 4 9.15 32.42 21.20
CA PRO A 4 7.95 32.35 20.38
C PRO A 4 8.32 31.80 18.99
N LEU A 5 7.44 30.96 18.43
CA LEU A 5 7.66 30.30 17.14
C LEU A 5 7.69 31.33 15.99
N TRP A 6 6.82 32.33 16.06
CA TRP A 6 6.59 33.31 15.00
C TRP A 6 6.59 34.73 15.54
N VAL A 7 7.26 35.65 14.84
CA VAL A 7 7.20 37.09 15.12
C VAL A 7 7.00 37.84 13.80
N TYR A 8 5.85 38.51 13.71
CA TYR A 8 5.45 39.37 12.60
C TYR A 8 5.41 38.67 11.23
N ASP A 9 6.51 38.68 10.46
CA ASP A 9 6.60 38.06 9.12
C ASP A 9 7.35 36.72 9.14
N ASP A 10 8.09 36.38 10.20
CA ASP A 10 9.03 35.26 10.12
C ASP A 10 9.21 34.49 11.43
N VAL A 11 9.87 33.35 11.29
CA VAL A 11 10.30 32.51 12.40
C VAL A 11 11.35 33.26 13.23
N THR A 12 11.26 33.17 14.56
CA THR A 12 12.20 33.92 15.40
C THR A 12 13.64 33.43 15.24
N VAL A 13 14.60 34.35 15.37
CA VAL A 13 16.03 34.03 15.35
C VAL A 13 16.38 32.97 16.42
N CYS A 14 15.70 33.00 17.57
CA CYS A 14 15.87 31.96 18.58
C CYS A 14 15.40 30.60 18.10
N PHE A 15 14.20 30.50 17.53
CA PHE A 15 13.67 29.24 17.03
C PHE A 15 14.51 28.69 15.86
N ARG A 16 14.93 29.55 14.94
CA ARG A 16 15.82 29.20 13.83
C ARG A 16 17.13 28.58 14.32
N HIS A 17 17.86 29.27 15.19
CA HIS A 17 19.17 28.81 15.64
C HIS A 17 19.09 27.64 16.64
N GLN A 18 18.13 27.64 17.57
CA GLN A 18 18.07 26.60 18.61
C GLN A 18 17.30 25.36 18.17
N VAL A 19 16.16 25.51 17.48
CA VAL A 19 15.31 24.36 17.14
C VAL A 19 15.69 23.80 15.77
N LEU A 20 15.74 24.66 14.73
CA LEU A 20 15.95 24.20 13.35
C LEU A 20 17.41 23.86 13.03
N GLU A 21 18.36 24.62 13.56
CA GLU A 21 19.79 24.44 13.22
C GLU A 21 20.55 23.62 14.26
N TYR A 22 20.17 23.68 15.54
CA TYR A 22 20.83 22.91 16.60
C TYR A 22 20.11 21.57 16.89
N TRP A 23 18.89 21.60 17.43
CA TRP A 23 18.22 20.37 17.89
C TRP A 23 17.79 19.46 16.73
N TYR A 24 17.26 20.01 15.65
CA TYR A 24 16.69 19.22 14.56
C TYR A 24 17.75 18.31 13.88
N PRO A 25 18.93 18.81 13.47
CA PRO A 25 19.98 17.96 12.89
C PRO A 25 20.51 16.91 13.87
N ILE A 26 20.62 17.23 15.16
CA ILE A 26 21.06 16.29 16.20
C ILE A 26 20.06 15.15 16.34
N VAL A 27 18.76 15.45 16.44
CA VAL A 27 17.72 14.43 16.61
C VAL A 27 17.62 13.55 15.38
N VAL A 28 17.56 14.14 14.19
CA VAL A 28 17.42 13.41 12.92
C VAL A 28 18.69 12.61 12.60
N GLY A 29 19.86 13.22 12.75
CA GLY A 29 21.16 12.56 12.55
C GLY A 29 21.39 11.45 13.58
N GLY A 30 21.16 11.73 14.86
CA GLY A 30 21.29 10.77 15.95
C GLY A 30 20.35 9.57 15.79
N ALA A 31 19.07 9.80 15.50
CA ALA A 31 18.11 8.73 15.22
C ALA A 31 18.55 7.89 14.01
N SER A 32 19.04 8.51 12.94
CA SER A 32 19.54 7.80 11.76
C SER A 32 20.73 6.89 12.09
N VAL A 33 21.69 7.38 12.90
CA VAL A 33 22.85 6.59 13.36
C VAL A 33 22.39 5.41 14.22
N VAL A 34 21.47 5.64 15.18
CA VAL A 34 20.94 4.58 16.05
C VAL A 34 20.24 3.49 15.23
N ILE A 35 19.41 3.87 14.25
CA ILE A 35 18.70 2.90 13.39
C ILE A 35 19.70 2.11 12.53
N LEU A 36 20.74 2.78 11.99
CA LEU A 36 21.76 2.15 11.19
C LEU A 36 22.59 1.16 12.03
N LEU A 37 23.02 1.55 13.23
CA LEU A 37 23.72 0.67 14.18
C LEU A 37 22.85 -0.53 14.57
N TRP A 38 21.58 -0.29 14.91
CA TRP A 38 20.65 -1.36 15.26
C TRP A 38 20.50 -2.37 14.11
N ARG A 39 20.40 -1.90 12.86
CA ARG A 39 20.32 -2.78 11.69
C ARG A 39 21.60 -3.54 11.41
N ILE A 40 22.77 -2.93 11.63
CA ILE A 40 24.05 -3.63 11.51
C ILE A 40 24.12 -4.74 12.56
N VAL A 41 23.81 -4.43 13.82
CA VAL A 41 23.78 -5.42 14.92
C VAL A 41 22.76 -6.52 14.63
N ALA A 42 21.56 -6.18 14.16
CA ALA A 42 20.54 -7.15 13.77
C ALA A 42 20.99 -8.05 12.60
N SER A 43 21.74 -7.49 11.64
CA SER A 43 22.29 -8.24 10.51
C SER A 43 23.43 -9.17 10.92
N LEU A 44 24.21 -8.82 11.94
CA LEU A 44 25.29 -9.66 12.47
C LEU A 44 24.74 -10.75 13.41
N THR A 45 23.69 -10.44 14.17
CA THR A 45 23.03 -11.38 15.12
C THR A 45 22.06 -12.34 14.46
N LYS A 46 21.51 -12.00 13.27
CA LYS A 46 20.91 -12.99 12.38
C LYS A 46 22.02 -13.92 11.86
N LYS A 47 22.43 -14.88 12.69
CA LYS A 47 23.01 -16.14 12.20
C LYS A 47 22.04 -16.63 11.14
N LYS A 48 22.57 -16.77 9.93
CA LYS A 48 21.89 -17.36 8.79
C LYS A 48 21.57 -18.80 9.21
N GLY A 49 20.44 -18.98 9.90
CA GLY A 49 19.76 -20.26 9.97
C GLY A 49 19.34 -20.58 8.56
N SER A 50 20.29 -21.00 7.74
CA SER A 50 20.01 -21.88 6.62
C SER A 50 19.24 -23.01 7.26
N ILE A 51 17.92 -22.98 7.15
CA ILE A 51 17.12 -24.19 7.25
C ILE A 51 17.69 -25.05 6.13
N ARG A 52 18.62 -25.92 6.51
CA ARG A 52 19.20 -26.90 5.61
C ARG A 52 18.05 -27.86 5.36
N LEU A 53 17.40 -27.70 4.21
CA LEU A 53 16.43 -28.67 3.74
C LEU A 53 17.17 -30.01 3.72
N ASP A 54 16.70 -30.97 4.49
CA ASP A 54 17.16 -32.36 4.36
C ASP A 54 16.94 -32.80 2.90
N ASP A 55 17.88 -33.57 2.36
CA ASP A 55 17.82 -34.09 0.99
C ASP A 55 16.42 -34.63 0.65
N GLU A 56 15.81 -34.05 -0.38
CA GLU A 56 14.48 -34.42 -0.90
C GLU A 56 14.46 -35.82 -1.55
N THR A 57 15.63 -36.44 -1.75
CA THR A 57 15.78 -37.79 -2.30
C THR A 57 15.64 -38.91 -1.27
N ARG A 58 15.38 -38.58 0.00
CA ARG A 58 15.14 -39.61 1.02
C ARG A 58 13.76 -40.25 0.78
N PRO A 59 13.69 -41.58 0.55
CA PRO A 59 12.41 -42.24 0.37
C PRO A 59 11.53 -42.01 1.60
N LEU A 60 10.27 -41.65 1.37
CA LEU A 60 9.27 -41.24 2.39
C LEU A 60 9.05 -42.27 3.52
N LEU A 61 9.56 -43.49 3.36
CA LEU A 61 9.46 -44.61 4.30
C LEU A 61 10.78 -44.94 5.02
N ALA A 62 11.89 -44.25 4.75
CA ALA A 62 13.14 -44.49 5.44
C ALA A 62 13.15 -43.82 6.83
N SER A 63 12.42 -44.43 7.78
CA SER A 63 12.76 -44.27 9.20
C SER A 63 13.96 -45.17 9.49
N ASN A 64 15.09 -44.57 9.88
CA ASN A 64 16.06 -45.28 10.70
C ASN A 64 16.82 -44.28 11.57
N ASN A 65 16.28 -44.03 12.76
CA ASN A 65 16.84 -44.63 13.98
C ASN A 65 15.92 -44.38 15.17
N THR A 66 15.34 -45.46 15.70
CA THR A 66 15.54 -45.90 17.09
C THR A 66 15.90 -44.83 18.13
N GLN A 67 15.03 -43.85 18.34
CA GLN A 67 14.85 -43.22 19.65
C GLN A 67 13.35 -42.95 19.85
N ASN A 68 12.73 -43.78 20.68
CA ASN A 68 11.48 -43.59 21.42
C ASN A 68 10.65 -42.33 21.11
N GLU A 69 10.01 -42.29 19.95
CA GLU A 69 8.79 -41.51 19.75
C GLU A 69 7.68 -42.47 19.32
N THR A 70 7.13 -43.16 20.32
CA THR A 70 5.73 -43.59 20.31
C THR A 70 4.87 -42.33 20.15
N GLY A 71 4.61 -41.88 18.91
CA GLY A 71 3.77 -40.70 18.70
C GLY A 71 3.87 -39.95 17.38
N ALA A 72 4.48 -40.46 16.31
CA ALA A 72 4.27 -39.89 14.98
C ALA A 72 2.86 -40.27 14.49
N THR A 73 1.85 -39.55 14.99
CA THR A 73 0.45 -39.64 14.57
C THR A 73 0.34 -39.49 13.04
N GLU A 74 -0.61 -40.18 12.39
CA GLU A 74 -0.89 -40.03 10.95
C GLU A 74 -1.04 -38.56 10.52
N ASP A 75 -1.48 -37.70 11.44
CA ASP A 75 -1.54 -36.24 11.29
C ASP A 75 -0.19 -35.58 10.96
N SER A 76 0.94 -36.13 11.41
CA SER A 76 2.28 -35.61 11.09
C SER A 76 2.67 -35.87 9.63
N VAL A 77 2.28 -37.00 9.05
CA VAL A 77 2.63 -37.33 7.65
C VAL A 77 1.69 -36.58 6.71
N LYS A 78 0.40 -36.55 7.04
CA LYS A 78 -0.60 -35.77 6.30
C LYS A 78 -0.28 -34.27 6.30
N SER A 79 0.11 -33.71 7.44
CA SER A 79 0.50 -32.30 7.51
C SER A 79 1.77 -31.98 6.71
N ARG A 80 2.74 -32.91 6.64
CA ARG A 80 3.95 -32.75 5.81
C ARG A 80 3.68 -32.85 4.32
N HIS A 81 2.77 -33.73 3.90
CA HIS A 81 2.44 -33.93 2.48
C HIS A 81 1.78 -32.70 1.84
N PHE A 82 1.03 -31.92 2.63
CA PHE A 82 0.33 -30.73 2.14
C PHE A 82 0.91 -29.39 2.62
N ASP A 83 2.16 -29.38 3.09
CA ASP A 83 2.86 -28.17 3.56
C ASP A 83 3.34 -27.35 2.36
N LEU A 84 2.68 -26.22 2.00
CA LEU A 84 3.10 -25.43 0.82
C LEU A 84 4.48 -24.82 1.00
N VAL A 85 4.96 -24.66 2.24
CA VAL A 85 6.30 -24.13 2.52
C VAL A 85 7.39 -25.00 1.90
N ARG A 86 7.13 -26.31 1.74
CA ARG A 86 8.09 -27.29 1.19
C ARG A 86 8.04 -27.42 -0.32
N LEU A 87 7.03 -26.87 -0.99
CA LEU A 87 6.93 -26.94 -2.45
C LEU A 87 8.10 -26.18 -3.09
N SER A 88 8.82 -26.84 -3.99
CA SER A 88 9.78 -26.19 -4.89
C SER A 88 9.07 -25.16 -5.77
N ASP A 89 9.81 -24.15 -6.24
CA ASP A 89 9.27 -23.11 -7.13
C ASP A 89 9.23 -23.58 -8.60
N THR A 90 8.90 -24.86 -8.80
CA THR A 90 8.79 -25.51 -10.09
C THR A 90 7.34 -25.47 -10.59
N GLY A 91 7.19 -25.36 -11.90
CA GLY A 91 5.90 -25.46 -12.59
C GLY A 91 5.46 -26.93 -12.73
N PRO A 92 4.30 -27.16 -13.38
CA PRO A 92 3.77 -28.51 -13.62
C PRO A 92 4.73 -29.42 -14.42
N ASP A 93 5.58 -28.83 -15.26
CA ASP A 93 6.53 -29.53 -16.14
C ASP A 93 7.93 -29.73 -15.51
N ASP A 94 8.05 -29.54 -14.20
CA ASP A 94 9.32 -29.56 -13.44
C ASP A 94 10.35 -28.48 -13.89
N LYS A 95 9.93 -27.59 -14.80
CA LYS A 95 10.65 -26.38 -15.20
C LYS A 95 10.46 -25.28 -14.15
N PRO A 96 11.46 -24.43 -13.88
CA PRO A 96 11.28 -23.30 -12.97
C PRO A 96 10.17 -22.37 -13.51
N ARG A 97 9.31 -21.86 -12.62
CA ARG A 97 8.18 -20.97 -12.97
C ARG A 97 8.60 -19.68 -13.68
N GLY A 98 9.87 -19.33 -13.55
CA GLY A 98 10.49 -18.18 -14.16
C GLY A 98 11.96 -18.13 -13.80
N HIS A 99 12.64 -17.11 -14.28
CA HIS A 99 14.02 -16.85 -13.89
C HIS A 99 14.17 -15.41 -13.39
N PHE A 100 15.03 -15.24 -12.40
CA PHE A 100 15.36 -13.92 -11.88
C PHE A 100 16.49 -13.32 -12.72
N GLN A 101 16.21 -12.23 -13.42
CA GLN A 101 17.24 -11.45 -14.08
C GLN A 101 17.61 -10.25 -13.21
N VAL A 102 18.91 -10.08 -12.98
CA VAL A 102 19.46 -8.95 -12.24
C VAL A 102 19.74 -7.82 -13.24
N ILE A 103 18.97 -6.74 -13.19
CA ILE A 103 19.19 -5.58 -14.04
C ILE A 103 20.25 -4.69 -13.40
N LYS A 104 21.40 -4.54 -14.08
CA LYS A 104 22.46 -3.63 -13.65
C LYS A 104 22.01 -2.18 -13.86
N LYS A 105 22.43 -1.30 -12.94
CA LYS A 105 22.16 0.15 -13.05
C LYS A 105 22.74 0.72 -14.34
N SER A 106 21.98 1.58 -15.01
CA SER A 106 22.38 2.26 -16.24
C SER A 106 23.54 3.23 -16.00
N THR A 107 24.20 3.66 -17.08
CA THR A 107 25.26 4.70 -17.02
C THR A 107 24.74 6.01 -16.43
N PHE A 108 23.49 6.36 -16.71
CA PHE A 108 22.82 7.53 -16.17
C PHE A 108 22.64 7.46 -14.65
N GLU A 109 22.27 6.30 -14.11
CA GLU A 109 22.20 6.09 -12.66
C GLU A 109 23.57 6.20 -11.99
N ARG A 110 24.65 5.76 -12.67
CA ARG A 110 26.01 5.94 -12.17
C ARG A 110 26.42 7.41 -12.13
N LEU A 111 26.09 8.16 -13.19
CA LEU A 111 26.32 9.62 -13.24
C LEU A 111 25.57 10.34 -12.11
N ARG A 112 24.33 9.94 -11.82
CA ARG A 112 23.53 10.50 -10.72
C ARG A 112 24.17 10.31 -9.35
N VAL A 113 24.70 9.13 -9.05
CA VAL A 113 25.38 8.91 -7.76
C VAL A 113 26.70 9.70 -7.69
N CYS A 114 27.38 9.91 -8.82
CA CYS A 114 28.54 10.80 -8.89
C CYS A 114 28.15 12.27 -8.62
N LEU A 115 27.07 12.76 -9.23
CA LEU A 115 26.53 14.09 -8.97
C LEU A 115 26.09 14.26 -7.51
N GLU A 116 25.46 13.22 -6.93
CA GLU A 116 25.11 13.18 -5.50
C GLU A 116 26.37 13.38 -4.63
N PHE A 117 27.45 12.67 -4.94
CA PHE A 117 28.71 12.81 -4.22
C PHE A 117 29.30 14.22 -4.32
N VAL A 118 29.30 14.82 -5.51
CA VAL A 118 29.79 16.19 -5.72
C VAL A 118 28.98 17.20 -4.93
N LEU A 119 27.65 17.06 -4.89
CA LEU A 119 26.78 17.96 -4.15
C LEU A 119 26.93 17.83 -2.63
N VAL A 120 27.08 16.60 -2.10
CA VAL A 120 27.36 16.41 -0.67
C VAL A 120 28.75 16.88 -0.30
N ALA A 121 29.75 16.71 -1.17
CA ALA A 121 31.08 17.27 -0.99
C ALA A 121 31.06 18.81 -0.99
N PHE A 122 30.24 19.41 -1.85
CA PHE A 122 30.02 20.86 -1.88
C PHE A 122 29.39 21.36 -0.58
N GLU A 123 28.33 20.72 -0.07
CA GLU A 123 27.70 21.06 1.21
C GLU A 123 28.65 20.87 2.41
N LEU A 124 29.49 19.83 2.40
CA LEU A 124 30.53 19.64 3.41
C LEU A 124 31.57 20.77 3.35
N ALA A 125 32.04 21.15 2.15
CA ALA A 125 32.95 22.27 1.98
C ALA A 125 32.31 23.58 2.45
N TYR A 126 31.01 23.75 2.21
CA TYR A 126 30.23 24.89 2.67
C TYR A 126 30.13 24.95 4.20
N ALA A 127 29.91 23.82 4.86
CA ALA A 127 29.93 23.71 6.32
C ALA A 127 31.31 24.00 6.92
N ILE A 128 32.39 23.60 6.23
CA ILE A 128 33.78 23.89 6.64
C ILE A 128 34.11 25.39 6.46
N ALA A 129 33.65 26.01 5.38
CA ALA A 129 33.91 27.43 5.07
C ALA A 129 33.43 28.39 6.17
N VAL A 130 32.39 28.02 6.92
CA VAL A 130 31.86 28.79 8.06
C VAL A 130 32.92 29.05 9.15
N PHE A 131 33.89 28.15 9.32
CA PHE A 131 34.96 28.31 10.33
C PHE A 131 36.06 29.27 9.88
N PHE A 132 36.23 29.47 8.56
CA PHE A 132 37.26 30.34 8.00
C PHE A 132 36.77 31.77 7.72
N LEU A 133 35.46 31.96 7.58
CA LEU A 133 34.84 33.25 7.31
C LEU A 133 34.26 33.86 8.60
N PRO A 134 34.93 34.85 9.22
CA PRO A 134 34.50 35.41 10.51
C PRO A 134 33.16 36.16 10.41
N SER A 135 32.80 36.64 9.23
CA SER A 135 31.48 37.22 8.91
C SER A 135 30.33 36.22 9.09
N LEU A 136 30.46 34.99 8.61
CA LEU A 136 29.47 33.93 8.79
C LEU A 136 29.42 33.44 10.24
N SER A 137 30.58 33.30 10.90
CA SER A 137 30.64 32.83 12.30
C SER A 137 29.85 33.73 13.27
N LYS A 138 29.71 35.03 12.95
CA LYS A 138 28.96 36.02 13.75
C LYS A 138 27.44 35.88 13.64
N GLU A 139 26.93 35.11 12.67
CA GLU A 139 25.49 34.83 12.53
C GLU A 139 25.00 34.06 13.76
N TRP A 140 25.75 33.03 14.18
CA TRP A 140 25.41 32.17 15.31
C TRP A 140 25.97 32.69 16.63
N LYS A 141 25.11 32.80 17.66
CA LYS A 141 25.53 33.18 19.02
C LYS A 141 26.23 32.03 19.76
N GLN A 142 25.98 30.79 19.36
CA GLN A 142 26.56 29.59 19.97
C GLN A 142 27.51 28.92 18.96
N PRO A 143 28.77 28.64 19.33
CA PRO A 143 29.73 28.00 18.43
C PRO A 143 29.41 26.53 18.13
N ALA A 144 28.45 25.94 18.87
CA ALA A 144 28.03 24.56 18.67
C ALA A 144 27.25 24.32 17.35
N ILE A 145 26.58 25.35 16.81
CA ILE A 145 25.70 25.20 15.64
C ILE A 145 26.49 24.82 14.37
N PRO A 146 27.57 25.54 13.99
CA PRO A 146 28.42 25.13 12.87
C PRO A 146 29.03 23.73 13.04
N ILE A 147 29.35 23.33 14.27
CA ILE A 147 29.91 21.99 14.57
C ILE A 147 28.88 20.90 14.30
N VAL A 148 27.61 21.13 14.66
CA VAL A 148 26.50 20.21 14.39
C VAL A 148 26.28 20.04 12.88
N HIS A 149 26.28 21.14 12.13
CA HIS A 149 26.15 21.09 10.67
C HIS A 149 27.34 20.36 10.02
N LEU A 150 28.56 20.61 10.49
CA LEU A 150 29.76 19.89 10.04
C LEU A 150 29.66 18.39 10.35
N ALA A 151 29.18 18.02 11.53
CA ALA A 151 28.99 16.62 11.92
C ALA A 151 27.93 15.92 11.06
N LEU A 152 26.79 16.58 10.79
CA LEU A 152 25.73 16.04 9.93
C LEU A 152 26.22 15.83 8.50
N TRP A 153 26.81 16.86 7.89
CA TRP A 153 27.28 16.78 6.51
C TRP A 153 28.52 15.89 6.36
N GLY A 154 29.37 15.82 7.38
CA GLY A 154 30.45 14.83 7.46
C GLY A 154 29.91 13.39 7.51
N TYR A 155 28.86 13.15 8.29
CA TYR A 155 28.17 11.86 8.33
C TYR A 155 27.53 11.50 6.98
N LEU A 156 26.82 12.44 6.34
CA LEU A 156 26.26 12.25 5.00
C LEU A 156 27.34 11.99 3.95
N PHE A 157 28.47 12.69 4.01
CA PHE A 157 29.61 12.48 3.13
C PHE A 157 30.17 11.06 3.27
N VAL A 158 30.33 10.55 4.49
CA VAL A 158 30.76 9.16 4.73
C VAL A 158 29.75 8.16 4.16
N LEU A 159 28.45 8.37 4.35
CA LEU A 159 27.41 7.50 3.79
C LEU A 159 27.46 7.45 2.25
N VAL A 160 27.58 8.61 1.60
CA VAL A 160 27.65 8.68 0.12
C VAL A 160 28.97 8.12 -0.38
N LEU A 161 30.08 8.35 0.31
CA LEU A 161 31.39 7.76 -0.02
C LEU A 161 31.34 6.22 0.02
N ILE A 162 30.70 5.64 1.03
CA ILE A 162 30.49 4.18 1.09
C ILE A 162 29.61 3.71 -0.08
N ARG A 163 28.56 4.48 -0.43
CA ARG A 163 27.68 4.15 -1.57
C ARG A 163 28.41 4.24 -2.93
N THR A 164 29.27 5.24 -3.14
CA THR A 164 30.08 5.39 -4.37
C THR A 164 31.14 4.29 -4.48
N ILE A 165 31.77 3.89 -3.38
CA ILE A 165 32.73 2.77 -3.37
C ILE A 165 32.01 1.44 -3.70
N ASN A 166 30.79 1.24 -3.19
CA ASN A 166 30.00 0.03 -3.42
C ASN A 166 29.48 -0.09 -4.87
N LEU A 167 29.48 1.00 -5.65
CA LEU A 167 29.19 0.93 -7.10
C LEU A 167 30.25 0.12 -7.86
N ASN A 168 31.50 0.13 -7.40
CA ASN A 168 32.63 -0.57 -8.02
C ASN A 168 32.83 -2.02 -7.49
N GLN A 169 31.75 -2.68 -7.06
CA GLN A 169 31.71 -4.10 -6.65
C GLN A 169 32.44 -4.48 -5.35
N VAL A 170 32.91 -3.51 -4.55
CA VAL A 170 33.36 -3.79 -3.17
C VAL A 170 32.12 -4.03 -2.32
N ASN A 171 31.74 -5.30 -2.20
CA ASN A 171 30.45 -5.79 -1.70
C ASN A 171 30.33 -5.64 -0.16
N ILE A 172 30.46 -4.41 0.34
CA ILE A 172 30.23 -4.09 1.75
C ILE A 172 28.73 -4.32 2.01
N LYS A 173 28.42 -5.37 2.78
CA LYS A 173 27.04 -5.81 3.07
C LYS A 173 26.40 -4.92 4.15
N LEU A 174 26.26 -3.63 3.89
CA LEU A 174 25.50 -2.74 4.77
C LEU A 174 24.03 -2.69 4.32
N PRO A 175 23.07 -2.97 5.23
CA PRO A 175 21.67 -3.02 4.87
C PRO A 175 21.07 -1.61 4.68
N GLY A 176 20.78 -1.25 3.43
CA GLY A 176 19.82 -0.18 3.11
C GLY A 176 20.35 1.25 3.20
N LEU A 177 21.62 1.50 2.87
CA LEU A 177 22.27 2.82 2.92
C LEU A 177 21.52 3.90 2.14
N TRP A 178 21.08 3.62 0.91
CA TRP A 178 20.29 4.56 0.11
C TRP A 178 19.04 5.07 0.87
N ARG A 179 18.32 4.20 1.58
CA ARG A 179 17.12 4.60 2.33
C ARG A 179 17.46 5.58 3.46
N HIS A 180 18.62 5.40 4.10
CA HIS A 180 19.09 6.28 5.16
C HIS A 180 19.47 7.66 4.61
N SER A 181 20.25 7.72 3.53
CA SER A 181 20.62 9.00 2.90
C SER A 181 19.40 9.73 2.34
N THR A 182 18.49 9.03 1.66
CA THR A 182 17.27 9.65 1.11
C THR A 182 16.37 10.20 2.21
N PHE A 183 16.22 9.49 3.34
CA PHE A 183 15.49 9.99 4.50
C PHE A 183 16.14 11.25 5.07
N LEU A 184 17.46 11.27 5.22
CA LEU A 184 18.18 12.44 5.73
C LEU A 184 18.02 13.66 4.80
N TYR A 185 18.09 13.49 3.48
CA TYR A 185 17.87 14.60 2.54
C TYR A 185 16.43 15.13 2.61
N ALA A 186 15.44 14.24 2.68
CA ALA A 186 14.03 14.63 2.76
C ALA A 186 13.72 15.41 4.04
N PHE A 187 14.28 14.99 5.18
CA PHE A 187 14.11 15.70 6.45
C PHE A 187 14.89 17.02 6.46
N ASN A 188 16.14 17.04 5.98
CA ASN A 188 16.94 18.27 5.93
C ASN A 188 16.37 19.35 5.00
N PHE A 189 15.56 18.96 4.00
CA PHE A 189 14.89 19.91 3.11
C PHE A 189 13.91 20.83 3.84
N LEU A 190 13.20 20.34 4.86
CA LEU A 190 12.18 21.14 5.57
C LEU A 190 12.78 22.35 6.31
N PRO A 191 13.83 22.21 7.15
CA PRO A 191 14.53 23.37 7.69
C PRO A 191 15.11 24.27 6.62
N ALA A 192 15.66 23.71 5.53
CA ALA A 192 16.27 24.48 4.45
C ALA A 192 15.27 25.44 3.78
N VAL A 193 14.01 25.01 3.57
CA VAL A 193 12.92 25.86 3.05
C VAL A 193 12.65 27.04 4.00
N ILE A 194 12.62 26.79 5.31
CA ILE A 194 12.32 27.82 6.32
C ILE A 194 13.47 28.83 6.41
N THR A 195 14.71 28.36 6.48
CA THR A 195 15.89 29.25 6.52
C THR A 195 16.06 30.04 5.23
N PHE A 196 15.71 29.45 4.08
CA PHE A 196 15.70 30.13 2.79
C PHE A 196 14.68 31.28 2.77
N ARG A 197 13.47 31.04 3.27
CA ARG A 197 12.45 32.09 3.42
C ARG A 197 12.98 33.23 4.30
N SER A 198 13.58 32.93 5.45
CA SER A 198 14.18 33.95 6.31
C SER A 198 15.29 34.76 5.63
N ALA A 199 16.08 34.11 4.76
CA ALA A 199 17.12 34.77 3.99
C ALA A 199 16.56 35.71 2.89
N LEU A 200 15.46 35.32 2.25
CA LEU A 200 14.77 36.17 1.26
C LEU A 200 14.16 37.42 1.90
N LEU A 201 13.66 37.32 3.12
CA LEU A 201 13.07 38.44 3.87
C LEU A 201 14.12 39.38 4.47
N GLY A 202 15.42 39.06 4.37
CA GLY A 202 16.49 39.90 4.89
C GLY A 202 16.65 39.85 6.42
N HIS A 203 16.06 38.86 7.09
CA HIS A 203 16.19 38.67 8.55
C HIS A 203 17.50 37.95 8.95
N VAL A 204 18.57 38.23 8.22
CA VAL A 204 19.90 37.64 8.37
C VAL A 204 20.89 38.79 8.59
N LYS A 205 21.89 38.63 9.46
CA LYS A 205 22.72 39.78 9.88
C LYS A 205 23.68 40.28 8.80
N SER A 206 23.99 39.47 7.78
CA SER A 206 24.96 39.80 6.74
C SER A 206 24.52 39.31 5.35
N GLU A 207 24.93 40.06 4.31
CA GLU A 207 24.77 39.68 2.89
C GLU A 207 25.41 38.32 2.59
N GLU A 208 26.57 38.03 3.18
CA GLU A 208 27.27 36.74 2.99
C GLU A 208 26.48 35.56 3.59
N SER A 209 25.85 35.75 4.75
CA SER A 209 24.99 34.73 5.36
C SER A 209 23.69 34.53 4.56
N LYS A 210 23.19 35.55 3.85
CA LYS A 210 22.05 35.39 2.93
C LYS A 210 22.41 34.44 1.78
N TRP A 211 23.55 34.67 1.12
CA TRP A 211 24.03 33.77 0.07
C TRP A 211 24.33 32.36 0.59
N PHE A 212 24.75 32.23 1.85
CA PHE A 212 24.89 30.94 2.52
C PHE A 212 23.59 30.13 2.55
N TYR A 213 22.52 30.68 3.10
CA TYR A 213 21.24 29.97 3.17
C TYR A 213 20.63 29.70 1.77
N VAL A 214 20.84 30.61 0.81
CA VAL A 214 20.40 30.42 -0.58
C VAL A 214 21.16 29.27 -1.25
N GLY A 215 22.48 29.23 -1.13
CA GLY A 215 23.32 28.16 -1.67
C GLY A 215 22.97 26.79 -1.10
N HIS A 216 22.81 26.72 0.23
CA HIS A 216 22.37 25.51 0.94
C HIS A 216 20.99 25.03 0.47
N PHE A 217 20.03 25.95 0.29
CA PHE A 217 18.71 25.59 -0.21
C PHE A 217 18.74 25.03 -1.63
N ILE A 218 19.50 25.64 -2.55
CA ILE A 218 19.65 25.17 -3.93
C ILE A 218 20.28 23.78 -3.96
N ALA A 219 21.37 23.57 -3.22
CA ALA A 219 22.06 22.28 -3.16
C ALA A 219 21.19 21.19 -2.51
N SER A 220 20.51 21.49 -1.41
CA SER A 220 19.55 20.57 -0.77
C SER A 220 18.34 20.24 -1.65
N THR A 221 17.82 21.19 -2.42
CA THR A 221 16.73 20.97 -3.39
C THR A 221 17.19 20.05 -4.53
N LEU A 222 18.37 20.30 -5.08
CA LEU A 222 18.94 19.49 -6.14
C LEU A 222 19.23 18.06 -5.67
N LEU A 223 19.75 17.90 -4.44
CA LEU A 223 19.95 16.59 -3.80
C LEU A 223 18.64 15.83 -3.65
N LEU A 224 17.59 16.47 -3.15
CA LEU A 224 16.27 15.84 -3.00
C LEU A 224 15.70 15.43 -4.37
N PHE A 225 15.78 16.31 -5.37
CA PHE A 225 15.30 16.03 -6.72
C PHE A 225 16.05 14.86 -7.38
N LEU A 226 17.38 14.81 -7.27
CA LEU A 226 18.19 13.69 -7.76
C LEU A 226 17.81 12.37 -7.06
N ASN A 227 17.55 12.40 -5.75
CA ASN A 227 17.15 11.21 -5.01
C ASN A 227 15.74 10.73 -5.40
N LEU A 228 14.78 11.65 -5.51
CA LEU A 228 13.40 11.32 -5.92
C LEU A 228 13.36 10.74 -7.34
N THR A 229 14.22 11.20 -8.24
CA THR A 229 14.29 10.68 -9.61
C THR A 229 15.17 9.43 -9.75
N SER A 230 15.97 9.06 -8.74
CA SER A 230 16.83 7.88 -8.74
C SER A 230 16.06 6.56 -8.60
N THR A 231 16.62 5.49 -9.15
CA THR A 231 16.09 4.12 -8.97
C THR A 231 16.21 3.67 -7.51
N THR A 232 15.19 2.98 -7.00
CA THR A 232 15.14 2.63 -5.58
C THR A 232 16.23 1.61 -5.17
N GLY A 233 17.02 1.98 -4.16
CA GLY A 233 18.01 1.09 -3.53
C GLY A 233 19.38 1.01 -4.22
N ASP A 234 20.40 0.59 -3.48
CA ASP A 234 21.78 0.47 -3.98
C ASP A 234 22.02 -0.83 -4.76
N LYS A 235 21.30 -1.89 -4.42
CA LYS A 235 21.45 -3.20 -5.05
C LYS A 235 20.79 -3.20 -6.43
N PRO A 236 21.35 -3.92 -7.41
CA PRO A 236 20.69 -4.07 -8.70
C PRO A 236 19.31 -4.72 -8.50
N ALA A 237 18.30 -4.16 -9.15
CA ALA A 237 16.94 -4.66 -9.06
C ALA A 237 16.85 -6.06 -9.67
N ARG A 238 16.03 -6.92 -9.04
CA ARG A 238 15.76 -8.27 -9.51
C ARG A 238 14.34 -8.30 -10.08
N LEU A 239 14.23 -8.53 -11.38
CA LEU A 239 12.96 -8.75 -12.05
C LEU A 239 12.73 -10.25 -12.22
N PHE A 240 11.49 -10.66 -11.99
CA PHE A 240 11.03 -12.02 -12.20
C PHE A 240 10.43 -12.12 -13.61
N TYR A 241 11.03 -12.95 -14.46
CA TYR A 241 10.53 -13.23 -15.80
C TYR A 241 9.71 -14.52 -15.75
N PRO A 242 8.38 -14.45 -15.95
CA PRO A 242 7.52 -15.62 -15.92
C PRO A 242 7.80 -16.55 -17.11
N ALA A 243 7.59 -17.85 -16.93
CA ALA A 243 7.72 -18.84 -17.99
C ALA A 243 6.74 -18.60 -19.16
N ASP A 244 5.63 -17.90 -18.90
CA ASP A 244 4.61 -17.52 -19.90
C ASP A 244 5.14 -16.54 -20.97
N GLY A 245 6.35 -15.99 -20.81
CA GLY A 245 6.95 -15.05 -21.75
C GLY A 245 6.45 -13.60 -21.63
N SER A 246 5.54 -13.32 -20.69
CA SER A 246 5.07 -11.96 -20.40
C SER A 246 6.20 -11.06 -19.90
N ALA A 247 6.22 -9.81 -20.31
CA ALA A 247 7.19 -8.84 -19.81
C ALA A 247 7.03 -8.62 -18.29
N PRO A 248 8.13 -8.46 -17.53
CA PRO A 248 8.07 -8.29 -16.08
C PRO A 248 7.49 -6.93 -15.68
N SER A 249 6.87 -6.85 -14.50
CA SER A 249 6.42 -5.58 -13.94
C SER A 249 7.59 -4.62 -13.67
N PRO A 250 7.50 -3.35 -14.11
CA PRO A 250 8.56 -2.37 -13.90
C PRO A 250 8.60 -1.79 -12.49
N GLU A 251 7.65 -2.13 -11.61
CA GLU A 251 7.45 -1.55 -10.27
C GLU A 251 8.73 -1.50 -9.42
N ARG A 252 9.59 -2.51 -9.49
CA ARG A 252 10.84 -2.58 -8.68
C ARG A 252 12.00 -1.76 -9.24
N VAL A 253 11.92 -1.32 -10.50
CA VAL A 253 12.99 -0.61 -11.22
C VAL A 253 12.69 0.87 -11.32
N THR A 254 11.46 1.29 -11.02
CA THR A 254 11.03 2.69 -11.13
C THR A 254 11.71 3.57 -10.09
N SER A 255 11.78 4.86 -10.42
CA SER A 255 12.21 5.87 -9.48
C SER A 255 11.14 6.14 -8.43
N VAL A 256 11.53 6.72 -7.30
CA VAL A 256 10.58 7.09 -6.23
C VAL A 256 9.49 8.00 -6.79
N LEU A 257 9.88 9.02 -7.56
CA LEU A 257 8.94 9.96 -8.16
C LEU A 257 7.96 9.27 -9.11
N SER A 258 8.47 8.40 -9.99
CA SER A 258 7.63 7.63 -10.93
C SER A 258 6.68 6.68 -10.20
N PHE A 259 7.12 6.12 -9.07
CA PHE A 259 6.28 5.29 -8.21
C PHE A 259 5.18 6.11 -7.54
N ILE A 260 5.51 7.29 -6.99
CA ILE A 260 4.57 8.21 -6.34
C ILE A 260 3.51 8.72 -7.32
N THR A 261 3.91 9.10 -8.53
CA THR A 261 3.00 9.65 -9.55
C THR A 261 2.33 8.57 -10.41
N TYR A 262 2.66 7.30 -10.19
CA TYR A 262 2.25 6.17 -11.03
C TYR A 262 2.64 6.29 -12.51
N SER A 263 3.60 7.14 -12.85
CA SER A 263 4.02 7.41 -14.24
C SER A 263 4.62 6.18 -14.96
N TRP A 264 5.01 5.15 -14.22
CA TRP A 264 5.44 3.89 -14.83
C TRP A 264 4.33 3.17 -15.60
N LEU A 265 3.05 3.45 -15.30
CA LEU A 265 1.91 2.96 -16.08
C LEU A 265 1.74 3.71 -17.41
N ASP A 266 2.31 4.91 -17.56
CA ASP A 266 2.11 5.76 -18.74
C ASP A 266 2.47 5.03 -20.03
N LYS A 267 3.55 4.23 -20.02
CA LYS A 267 3.97 3.45 -21.20
C LYS A 267 2.89 2.46 -21.66
N MET A 268 2.21 1.81 -20.72
CA MET A 268 1.14 0.85 -21.00
C MET A 268 -0.12 1.57 -21.47
N VAL A 269 -0.49 2.69 -20.82
CA VAL A 269 -1.66 3.49 -21.19
C VAL A 269 -1.51 4.09 -22.60
N TRP A 270 -0.35 4.67 -22.90
CA TRP A 270 -0.06 5.19 -24.24
C TRP A 270 0.07 4.09 -25.29
N GLY A 271 0.59 2.92 -24.92
CA GLY A 271 0.61 1.74 -25.79
C GLY A 271 -0.80 1.28 -26.16
N ALA A 272 -1.68 1.17 -25.17
CA ALA A 272 -3.08 0.81 -25.35
C ALA A 272 -3.83 1.80 -26.25
N TYR A 273 -3.60 3.11 -26.05
CA TYR A 273 -4.19 4.14 -26.89
C TYR A 273 -3.74 4.04 -28.35
N LYS A 274 -2.45 3.79 -28.60
CA LYS A 274 -1.90 3.67 -29.96
C LYS A 274 -2.33 2.39 -30.67
N ASN A 275 -2.45 1.28 -29.94
CA ASN A 275 -2.78 -0.02 -30.49
C ASN A 275 -4.30 -0.23 -30.64
N GLY A 276 -5.14 0.69 -30.15
CA GLY A 276 -6.60 0.60 -30.22
C GLY A 276 -7.22 -0.41 -29.24
N GLY A 277 -6.45 -0.90 -28.27
CA GLY A 277 -6.87 -1.91 -27.30
C GLY A 277 -5.70 -2.45 -26.48
N VAL A 278 -6.00 -3.32 -25.52
CA VAL A 278 -5.01 -4.04 -24.72
C VAL A 278 -5.16 -5.53 -24.97
N GLU A 279 -4.11 -6.15 -25.51
CA GLU A 279 -4.03 -7.61 -25.61
C GLU A 279 -3.37 -8.23 -24.38
N LYS A 280 -3.57 -9.53 -24.15
CA LYS A 280 -2.96 -10.23 -23.00
C LYS A 280 -1.42 -10.16 -23.02
N SER A 281 -0.81 -10.10 -24.21
CA SER A 281 0.64 -9.95 -24.42
C SER A 281 1.19 -8.59 -23.97
N ASP A 282 0.35 -7.54 -23.99
CA ASP A 282 0.73 -6.18 -23.59
C ASP A 282 0.71 -5.98 -22.07
N ILE A 283 0.07 -6.91 -21.34
CA ILE A 283 -0.06 -6.85 -19.88
C ILE A 283 1.21 -7.41 -19.23
N TRP A 284 1.75 -6.66 -18.28
CA TRP A 284 2.91 -7.13 -17.51
C TRP A 284 2.57 -8.30 -16.59
N GLY A 285 3.52 -9.22 -16.45
CA GLY A 285 3.51 -10.23 -15.41
C GLY A 285 3.58 -9.60 -14.02
N LEU A 286 3.05 -10.31 -13.02
CA LEU A 286 3.01 -9.83 -11.64
C LEU A 286 4.43 -9.70 -11.06
N SER A 287 4.55 -8.93 -9.98
CA SER A 287 5.74 -8.96 -9.14
C SER A 287 5.80 -10.29 -8.40
N ASP A 288 7.02 -10.80 -8.15
CA ASP A 288 7.27 -12.05 -7.41
C ASP A 288 6.46 -12.12 -6.11
N ASP A 289 6.42 -11.04 -5.33
CA ASP A 289 5.71 -10.97 -4.04
C ASP A 289 4.18 -11.02 -4.16
N ASP A 290 3.63 -10.79 -5.35
CA ASP A 290 2.17 -10.75 -5.59
C ASP A 290 1.65 -12.04 -6.23
N TYR A 291 2.54 -12.96 -6.65
CA TYR A 291 2.10 -14.29 -7.07
C TYR A 291 1.49 -15.06 -5.90
N ALA A 292 0.51 -15.91 -6.22
CA ALA A 292 -0.22 -16.66 -5.20
C ALA A 292 0.71 -17.55 -4.35
N LEU A 293 1.69 -18.23 -4.94
CA LEU A 293 2.54 -19.18 -4.21
C LEU A 293 3.40 -18.49 -3.12
N PRO A 294 4.18 -17.42 -3.40
CA PRO A 294 4.87 -16.67 -2.35
C PRO A 294 3.96 -16.13 -1.26
N VAL A 295 2.79 -15.60 -1.64
CA VAL A 295 1.80 -15.06 -0.70
C VAL A 295 1.28 -16.17 0.23
N LEU A 296 0.84 -17.31 -0.33
CA LEU A 296 0.37 -18.46 0.45
C LEU A 296 1.46 -19.03 1.35
N LYS A 297 2.68 -19.22 0.84
CA LYS A 297 3.82 -19.68 1.65
C LYS A 297 4.08 -18.76 2.84
N SER A 298 4.01 -17.44 2.62
CA SER A 298 4.21 -16.46 3.69
C SER A 298 3.10 -16.48 4.75
N PHE A 299 1.87 -16.83 4.35
CA PHE A 299 0.74 -16.97 5.26
C PHE A 299 0.82 -18.27 6.06
N GLU A 300 1.12 -19.40 5.43
CA GLU A 300 1.27 -20.69 6.12
C GLU A 300 2.47 -20.72 7.09
N ALA A 301 3.55 -20.01 6.76
CA ALA A 301 4.69 -19.83 7.65
C ALA A 301 4.28 -19.17 8.99
N MET A 302 3.18 -18.39 9.00
CA MET A 302 2.59 -17.84 10.22
C MET A 302 1.70 -18.88 10.92
N LYS A 303 2.32 -19.81 11.64
CA LYS A 303 1.60 -20.75 12.51
C LYS A 303 1.02 -20.00 13.71
N SER A 304 -0.30 -19.79 13.71
CA SER A 304 -1.06 -19.16 14.79
C SER A 304 -2.26 -20.02 15.17
N THR A 305 -2.55 -20.10 16.47
CA THR A 305 -3.73 -20.79 17.03
C THR A 305 -4.99 -19.94 16.97
N ALA A 306 -4.89 -18.67 16.54
CA ALA A 306 -6.03 -17.78 16.42
C ALA A 306 -6.99 -18.21 15.30
N SER A 307 -8.23 -17.70 15.36
CA SER A 307 -9.23 -17.91 14.30
C SER A 307 -8.71 -17.43 12.94
N PHE A 308 -9.18 -18.06 11.86
CA PHE A 308 -8.72 -17.77 10.49
C PHE A 308 -8.79 -16.28 10.15
N SER A 309 -9.91 -15.61 10.47
CA SER A 309 -10.09 -14.19 10.20
C SER A 309 -9.06 -13.32 10.92
N TRP A 310 -8.83 -13.57 12.22
CA TRP A 310 -7.82 -12.81 12.97
C TRP A 310 -6.41 -13.07 12.46
N ARG A 311 -6.09 -14.33 12.11
CA ARG A 311 -4.82 -14.71 11.49
C ARG A 311 -4.60 -13.97 10.16
N LEU A 312 -5.64 -13.86 9.34
CA LEU A 312 -5.61 -13.17 8.06
C LEU A 312 -5.32 -11.67 8.20
N PHE A 313 -6.02 -10.98 9.10
CA PHE A 313 -5.74 -9.56 9.38
C PHE A 313 -4.37 -9.34 10.03
N ALA A 314 -3.98 -10.22 10.97
CA ALA A 314 -2.69 -10.14 11.64
C ALA A 314 -1.50 -10.35 10.68
N HIS A 315 -1.68 -11.15 9.63
CA HIS A 315 -0.67 -11.34 8.58
C HIS A 315 -0.30 -10.02 7.89
N PHE A 316 -1.29 -9.15 7.63
CA PHE A 316 -1.10 -7.86 6.96
C PHE A 316 -0.98 -6.66 7.91
N LYS A 317 -0.78 -6.86 9.22
CA LYS A 317 -0.80 -5.80 10.24
C LYS A 317 0.09 -4.59 9.94
N TYR A 318 1.27 -4.80 9.36
CA TYR A 318 2.18 -3.71 9.01
C TYR A 318 1.65 -2.89 7.83
N LEU A 319 1.06 -3.54 6.83
CA LEU A 319 0.46 -2.84 5.69
C LEU A 319 -0.78 -2.05 6.12
N PHE A 320 -1.62 -2.61 7.01
CA PHE A 320 -2.74 -1.87 7.59
C PHE A 320 -2.27 -0.71 8.47
N ALA A 321 -1.20 -0.86 9.24
CA ALA A 321 -0.64 0.23 10.03
C ALA A 321 -0.13 1.37 9.14
N PHE A 322 0.58 1.06 8.05
CA PHE A 322 1.00 2.06 7.07
C PHE A 322 -0.18 2.72 6.38
N GLN A 323 -1.16 1.95 5.92
CA GLN A 323 -2.40 2.48 5.33
C GLN A 323 -3.12 3.42 6.30
N GLY A 324 -3.26 3.03 7.56
CA GLY A 324 -3.87 3.86 8.61
C GLY A 324 -3.07 5.14 8.90
N PHE A 325 -1.74 5.08 8.90
CA PHE A 325 -0.89 6.26 9.05
C PHE A 325 -1.16 7.30 7.96
N PHE A 326 -1.17 6.89 6.68
CA PHE A 326 -1.46 7.82 5.59
C PHE A 326 -2.91 8.32 5.62
N ALA A 327 -3.87 7.48 6.03
CA ALA A 327 -5.26 7.89 6.22
C ALA A 327 -5.39 8.98 7.30
N ILE A 328 -4.67 8.85 8.42
CA ILE A 328 -4.64 9.88 9.48
C ILE A 328 -4.04 11.18 8.94
N CYS A 329 -2.93 11.10 8.19
CA CYS A 329 -2.32 12.28 7.56
C CYS A 329 -3.27 12.96 6.57
N GLU A 330 -3.94 12.19 5.71
CA GLU A 330 -4.97 12.66 4.77
C GLU A 330 -6.10 13.38 5.52
N SER A 331 -6.64 12.81 6.61
CA SER A 331 -7.71 13.45 7.40
C SER A 331 -7.33 14.82 7.98
N ILE A 332 -6.04 15.07 8.21
CA ILE A 332 -5.57 16.38 8.70
C ILE A 332 -5.34 17.33 7.51
N LEU A 333 -4.69 16.84 6.46
CA LEU A 333 -4.30 17.64 5.29
C LEU A 333 -5.51 18.11 4.46
N ILE A 334 -6.61 17.35 4.47
CA ILE A 334 -7.83 17.70 3.73
C ILE A 334 -8.37 19.10 4.12
N PHE A 335 -8.26 19.48 5.41
CA PHE A 335 -8.68 20.77 5.95
C PHE A 335 -7.65 21.89 5.79
N GLY A 336 -6.42 21.58 5.40
CA GLY A 336 -5.35 22.58 5.34
C GLY A 336 -5.69 23.79 4.46
N PRO A 337 -6.20 23.62 3.23
CA PRO A 337 -6.55 24.75 2.37
C PRO A 337 -7.72 25.59 2.86
N SER A 338 -8.72 24.99 3.52
CA SER A 338 -9.83 25.77 4.08
C SER A 338 -9.37 26.63 5.27
N LEU A 339 -8.45 26.12 6.10
CA LEU A 339 -7.83 26.91 7.18
C LEU A 339 -6.95 28.04 6.63
N LEU A 340 -6.18 27.78 5.58
CA LEU A 340 -5.35 28.79 4.92
C LEU A 340 -6.20 29.86 4.22
N LEU A 341 -7.30 29.46 3.56
CA LEU A 341 -8.26 30.38 2.95
C LEU A 341 -8.91 31.28 4.01
N LYS A 342 -9.26 30.72 5.17
CA LYS A 342 -9.76 31.52 6.30
C LYS A 342 -8.75 32.58 6.72
N LYS A 343 -7.48 32.21 6.88
CA LYS A 343 -6.40 33.14 7.24
C LYS A 343 -6.17 34.21 6.17
N LEU A 344 -6.31 33.85 4.90
CA LEU A 344 -6.27 34.79 3.80
C LEU A 344 -7.43 35.78 3.84
N LEU A 345 -8.65 35.32 4.18
CA LEU A 345 -9.82 36.19 4.31
C LEU A 345 -9.69 37.14 5.51
N GLU A 346 -9.18 36.66 6.65
CA GLU A 346 -8.86 37.50 7.81
C GLU A 346 -7.85 38.61 7.43
N TYR A 347 -6.84 38.28 6.60
CA TYR A 347 -5.90 39.27 6.08
C TYR A 347 -6.52 40.28 5.11
N VAL A 348 -7.44 39.84 4.24
CA VAL A 348 -8.17 40.76 3.33
C VAL A 348 -9.08 41.71 4.11
N GLN A 349 -9.65 41.26 5.22
CA GLN A 349 -10.48 42.08 6.10
C GLN A 349 -9.64 43.10 6.88
N ASP A 350 -8.53 42.67 7.48
CA ASP A 350 -7.61 43.52 8.24
C ASP A 350 -6.17 43.46 7.67
N PRO A 351 -5.82 44.32 6.67
CA PRO A 351 -4.51 44.32 6.04
C PRO A 351 -3.34 44.69 6.96
N SER A 352 -3.62 45.24 8.14
CA SER A 352 -2.61 45.61 9.14
C SER A 352 -2.15 44.43 10.01
N ALA A 353 -2.88 43.31 10.01
CA ALA A 353 -2.60 42.18 10.89
C ALA A 353 -1.33 41.40 10.50
N TYR A 354 -1.04 41.27 9.19
CA TYR A 354 0.11 40.54 8.67
C TYR A 354 0.73 41.29 7.48
N PRO A 355 2.02 41.10 7.17
CA PRO A 355 2.62 41.66 5.97
C PRO A 355 2.26 40.86 4.71
N VAL A 356 2.34 41.52 3.54
CA VAL A 356 1.99 40.98 2.21
C VAL A 356 2.71 39.66 1.89
N SER A 357 3.94 39.49 2.39
CA SER A 357 4.75 38.27 2.25
C SER A 357 4.05 37.04 2.83
N VAL A 358 3.44 37.17 4.01
CA VAL A 358 2.74 36.07 4.69
C VAL A 358 1.48 35.67 3.91
N ALA A 359 0.77 36.64 3.34
CA ALA A 359 -0.41 36.37 2.53
C ALA A 359 -0.06 35.55 1.26
N TRP A 360 1.00 35.93 0.54
CA TRP A 360 1.52 35.12 -0.57
C TRP A 360 2.03 33.75 -0.12
N GLY A 361 2.60 33.66 1.10
CA GLY A 361 2.94 32.40 1.74
C GLY A 361 1.74 31.47 1.89
N PHE A 362 0.59 31.97 2.37
CA PHE A 362 -0.65 31.18 2.44
C PHE A 362 -1.14 30.74 1.06
N VAL A 363 -1.09 31.63 0.07
CA VAL A 363 -1.49 31.31 -1.32
C VAL A 363 -0.64 30.19 -1.91
N LEU A 364 0.67 30.25 -1.76
CA LEU A 364 1.60 29.23 -2.28
C LEU A 364 1.53 27.92 -1.47
N LEU A 365 1.21 27.99 -0.18
CA LEU A 365 1.10 26.80 0.67
C LEU A 365 -0.16 25.97 0.37
N MET A 366 -1.26 26.59 -0.04
CA MET A 366 -2.51 25.88 -0.39
C MET A 366 -2.33 24.75 -1.40
N PRO A 367 -1.75 24.98 -2.62
CA PRO A 367 -1.54 23.90 -3.58
C PRO A 367 -0.54 22.86 -3.07
N ILE A 368 0.49 23.26 -2.32
CA ILE A 368 1.48 22.33 -1.75
C ILE A 368 0.79 21.35 -0.79
N VAL A 369 -0.05 21.86 0.12
CA VAL A 369 -0.81 21.03 1.06
C VAL A 369 -1.75 20.08 0.30
N LYS A 370 -2.40 20.54 -0.78
CA LYS A 370 -3.24 19.65 -1.61
C LYS A 370 -2.46 18.58 -2.38
N ILE A 371 -1.25 18.86 -2.82
CA ILE A 371 -0.39 17.84 -3.44
C ILE A 371 -0.05 16.75 -2.41
N PHE A 372 0.27 17.12 -1.17
CA PHE A 372 0.53 16.16 -0.09
C PHE A 372 -0.72 15.37 0.32
N ASP A 373 -1.88 16.01 0.36
CA ASP A 373 -3.19 15.36 0.57
C ASP A 373 -3.45 14.27 -0.48
N SER A 374 -3.34 14.64 -1.76
CA SER A 374 -3.49 13.73 -2.90
C SER A 374 -2.49 12.57 -2.86
N PHE A 375 -1.24 12.85 -2.47
CA PHE A 375 -0.21 11.84 -2.29
C PHE A 375 -0.58 10.82 -1.19
N CYS A 376 -1.02 11.29 -0.01
CA CYS A 376 -1.40 10.42 1.10
C CYS A 376 -2.60 9.53 0.73
N SER A 377 -3.62 10.13 0.10
CA SER A 377 -4.81 9.42 -0.37
C SER A 377 -4.45 8.33 -1.41
N GLY A 378 -3.64 8.69 -2.42
CA GLY A 378 -3.16 7.75 -3.43
C GLY A 378 -2.36 6.59 -2.86
N CYS A 379 -1.47 6.85 -1.90
CA CYS A 379 -0.71 5.80 -1.20
C CYS A 379 -1.62 4.85 -0.42
N SER A 380 -2.55 5.42 0.36
CA SER A 380 -3.49 4.67 1.18
C SER A 380 -4.35 3.73 0.33
N LEU A 381 -4.86 4.23 -0.80
CA LEU A 381 -5.64 3.45 -1.75
C LEU A 381 -4.81 2.33 -2.40
N PHE A 382 -3.61 2.63 -2.89
CA PHE A 382 -2.75 1.63 -3.53
C PHE A 382 -2.37 0.49 -2.60
N MET A 383 -1.99 0.80 -1.35
CA MET A 383 -1.70 -0.22 -0.34
C MET A 383 -2.93 -1.05 -0.01
N GLY A 384 -4.09 -0.42 0.20
CA GLY A 384 -5.34 -1.12 0.47
C GLY A 384 -5.73 -2.09 -0.65
N ARG A 385 -5.59 -1.65 -1.92
CA ARG A 385 -5.87 -2.50 -3.09
C ARG A 385 -4.88 -3.67 -3.21
N ARG A 386 -3.60 -3.47 -2.92
CA ARG A 386 -2.61 -4.56 -2.91
C ARG A 386 -2.91 -5.60 -1.83
N VAL A 387 -3.27 -5.16 -0.62
CA VAL A 387 -3.69 -6.07 0.47
C VAL A 387 -4.94 -6.84 0.06
N CYS A 388 -5.93 -6.17 -0.53
CA CYS A 388 -7.14 -6.81 -1.06
C CYS A 388 -6.81 -7.96 -2.03
N VAL A 389 -5.97 -7.73 -3.05
CA VAL A 389 -5.60 -8.78 -4.02
C VAL A 389 -4.87 -9.96 -3.35
N ARG A 390 -3.90 -9.67 -2.46
CA ARG A 390 -3.16 -10.73 -1.74
C ARG A 390 -4.06 -11.52 -0.80
N MET A 391 -4.95 -10.85 -0.08
CA MET A 391 -5.92 -11.49 0.80
C MET A 391 -6.89 -12.38 0.02
N ARG A 392 -7.37 -11.93 -1.15
CA ARG A 392 -8.19 -12.73 -2.05
C ARG A 392 -7.45 -14.01 -2.49
N ALA A 393 -6.18 -13.90 -2.87
CA ALA A 393 -5.38 -15.06 -3.24
C ALA A 393 -5.24 -16.07 -2.09
N ILE A 394 -5.04 -15.61 -0.86
CA ILE A 394 -4.99 -16.47 0.34
C ILE A 394 -6.32 -17.18 0.57
N ILE A 395 -7.43 -16.45 0.55
CA ILE A 395 -8.77 -17.03 0.79
C ILE A 395 -9.07 -18.10 -0.27
N ILE A 396 -8.86 -17.80 -1.55
CA ILE A 396 -9.09 -18.75 -2.64
C ILE A 396 -8.18 -19.98 -2.49
N GLY A 397 -6.89 -19.77 -2.21
CA GLY A 397 -5.94 -20.87 -2.08
C GLY A 397 -6.23 -21.78 -0.88
N GLU A 398 -6.67 -21.23 0.25
CA GLU A 398 -7.08 -21.99 1.44
C GLU A 398 -8.40 -22.73 1.23
N VAL A 399 -9.39 -22.09 0.59
CA VAL A 399 -10.66 -22.75 0.21
C VAL A 399 -10.38 -23.91 -0.76
N TYR A 400 -9.51 -23.69 -1.76
CA TYR A 400 -9.12 -24.72 -2.71
C TYR A 400 -8.36 -25.88 -2.04
N ALA A 401 -7.39 -25.58 -1.18
CA ALA A 401 -6.67 -26.60 -0.41
C ALA A 401 -7.61 -27.40 0.51
N LYS A 402 -8.59 -26.73 1.12
CA LYS A 402 -9.61 -27.40 1.94
C LYS A 402 -10.55 -28.25 1.11
N ALA A 403 -10.97 -27.77 -0.07
CA ALA A 403 -11.82 -28.50 -1.00
C ALA A 403 -11.14 -29.80 -1.48
N LEU A 404 -9.84 -29.76 -1.81
CA LEU A 404 -9.08 -30.95 -2.20
C LEU A 404 -8.92 -31.98 -1.07
N ARG A 405 -8.89 -31.55 0.20
CA ARG A 405 -8.77 -32.44 1.37
C ARG A 405 -10.11 -32.95 1.86
N ARG A 406 -11.21 -32.41 1.36
CA ARG A 406 -12.55 -32.83 1.76
C ARG A 406 -12.81 -34.20 1.13
N ARG A 407 -13.04 -35.22 1.96
CA ARG A 407 -13.60 -36.49 1.46
C ARG A 407 -14.96 -36.15 0.88
N ILE A 408 -15.12 -36.34 -0.42
CA ILE A 408 -16.44 -36.50 -1.01
C ILE A 408 -16.91 -37.83 -0.43
N THR A 409 -17.69 -37.78 0.65
CA THR A 409 -18.47 -38.93 1.05
C THR A 409 -19.43 -39.16 -0.11
N VAL A 410 -19.02 -40.00 -1.05
CA VAL A 410 -19.96 -40.82 -1.78
C VAL A 410 -20.69 -41.52 -0.64
N ALA A 411 -21.89 -41.05 -0.31
CA ALA A 411 -22.88 -41.98 0.19
C ALA A 411 -22.90 -43.06 -0.89
N ASP A 412 -22.18 -44.15 -0.62
CA ASP A 412 -22.46 -45.41 -1.26
C ASP A 412 -23.92 -45.64 -0.90
N ASP A 413 -24.80 -45.29 -1.82
CA ASP A 413 -26.02 -46.03 -2.01
C ASP A 413 -25.58 -47.42 -2.53
N THR A 414 -24.86 -48.18 -1.69
CA THR A 414 -24.85 -49.63 -1.81
C THR A 414 -26.30 -50.04 -1.60
N GLU A 415 -26.88 -50.60 -2.65
CA GLU A 415 -28.26 -51.08 -2.76
C GLU A 415 -28.59 -52.25 -1.80
N GLU A 416 -27.94 -52.35 -0.64
CA GLU A 416 -28.07 -53.47 0.30
C GLU A 416 -28.47 -52.97 1.69
N GLU A 417 -29.62 -52.30 1.85
CA GLU A 417 -30.35 -52.26 3.14
C GLU A 417 -31.76 -51.62 3.03
N LYS A 418 -32.50 -51.90 1.94
CA LYS A 418 -33.90 -51.46 1.77
C LYS A 418 -34.96 -52.55 1.95
N ASP A 419 -34.66 -53.62 2.68
CA ASP A 419 -35.61 -54.73 2.89
C ASP A 419 -36.31 -54.79 4.26
N GLN A 420 -36.36 -53.70 5.04
CA GLN A 420 -37.11 -53.73 6.32
C GLN A 420 -38.00 -52.54 6.68
N LYS A 421 -38.30 -51.61 5.77
CA LYS A 421 -39.34 -50.58 6.02
C LYS A 421 -40.23 -50.31 4.81
N ALA A 422 -40.74 -51.39 4.20
CA ALA A 422 -41.95 -51.35 3.38
C ALA A 422 -43.17 -51.45 4.30
N ASP A 423 -43.44 -50.41 5.10
CA ASP A 423 -44.81 -50.10 5.51
C ASP A 423 -44.87 -48.72 6.16
N LYS A 424 -45.84 -47.91 5.71
CA LYS A 424 -46.11 -46.52 6.11
C LYS A 424 -45.23 -45.44 5.46
N LYS A 425 -45.56 -45.12 4.20
CA LYS A 425 -45.83 -43.72 3.75
C LYS A 425 -46.29 -43.68 2.29
N GLU A 426 -47.42 -44.33 1.99
CA GLU A 426 -48.26 -43.86 0.89
C GLU A 426 -49.05 -42.65 1.37
N LYS A 427 -48.58 -41.44 1.01
CA LYS A 427 -49.39 -40.24 0.70
C LYS A 427 -48.48 -39.02 0.58
N LYS A 428 -47.96 -38.79 -0.62
CA LYS A 428 -48.00 -37.52 -1.37
C LYS A 428 -47.12 -37.67 -2.61
N LYS A 429 -47.78 -38.01 -3.72
CA LYS A 429 -47.31 -37.72 -5.06
C LYS A 429 -47.54 -36.23 -5.35
N ASP A 430 -46.71 -35.71 -6.24
CA ASP A 430 -46.85 -34.46 -6.99
C ASP A 430 -46.29 -33.19 -6.35
N LYS A 431 -44.96 -33.07 -6.39
CA LYS A 431 -44.28 -31.87 -6.89
C LYS A 431 -43.03 -32.28 -7.67
N GLU A 432 -43.15 -32.32 -8.99
CA GLU A 432 -42.01 -32.30 -9.90
C GLU A 432 -41.35 -30.92 -9.80
N GLY A 433 -40.18 -30.93 -9.18
CA GLY A 433 -39.13 -29.95 -9.37
C GLY A 433 -37.85 -30.74 -9.18
N GLU A 434 -37.02 -30.83 -10.21
CA GLU A 434 -35.66 -31.35 -10.07
C GLU A 434 -34.95 -30.54 -8.99
N GLU A 435 -34.88 -31.07 -7.76
CA GLU A 435 -33.93 -30.58 -6.78
C GLU A 435 -32.55 -30.90 -7.35
N PRO A 436 -31.68 -29.88 -7.56
CA PRO A 436 -30.34 -30.14 -8.05
C PRO A 436 -29.66 -31.06 -7.05
N SER A 437 -29.10 -32.17 -7.53
CA SER A 437 -28.40 -33.14 -6.68
C SER A 437 -27.53 -32.40 -5.65
N GLU A 438 -27.62 -32.75 -4.37
CA GLU A 438 -26.93 -32.05 -3.27
C GLU A 438 -25.42 -31.82 -3.59
N LYS A 439 -24.83 -32.73 -4.38
CA LYS A 439 -23.46 -32.67 -4.91
C LYS A 439 -23.20 -31.48 -5.86
N THR A 440 -24.12 -31.18 -6.78
CA THR A 440 -24.02 -30.04 -7.71
C THR A 440 -24.24 -28.71 -6.99
N ALA A 441 -25.19 -28.68 -6.04
CA ALA A 441 -25.45 -27.52 -5.20
C ALA A 441 -24.24 -27.18 -4.31
N GLU A 442 -23.57 -28.20 -3.78
CA GLU A 442 -22.39 -28.05 -2.92
C GLU A 442 -21.14 -27.59 -3.69
N LEU A 443 -20.90 -28.11 -4.90
CA LEU A 443 -19.83 -27.59 -5.77
C LEU A 443 -20.10 -26.14 -6.17
N GLY A 444 -21.35 -25.81 -6.51
CA GLY A 444 -21.79 -24.45 -6.81
C GLY A 444 -21.56 -23.50 -5.64
N ALA A 445 -21.85 -23.93 -4.42
CA ALA A 445 -21.60 -23.14 -3.21
C ALA A 445 -20.09 -22.88 -3.00
N ILE A 446 -19.22 -23.86 -3.22
CA ILE A 446 -17.76 -23.68 -3.11
C ILE A 446 -17.24 -22.71 -4.19
N ILE A 447 -17.72 -22.84 -5.43
CA ILE A 447 -17.36 -21.92 -6.53
C ILE A 447 -17.81 -20.49 -6.17
N ASN A 448 -19.03 -20.34 -5.63
CA ASN A 448 -19.54 -19.04 -5.21
C ASN A 448 -18.69 -18.43 -4.07
N LEU A 449 -18.30 -19.25 -3.09
CA LEU A 449 -17.42 -18.84 -1.99
C LEU A 449 -16.06 -18.32 -2.51
N MET A 450 -15.48 -18.97 -3.51
CA MET A 450 -14.21 -18.55 -4.13
C MET A 450 -14.36 -17.34 -5.05
N ALA A 451 -15.48 -17.22 -5.77
CA ALA A 451 -15.67 -16.19 -6.80
C ALA A 451 -16.21 -14.88 -6.22
N ILE A 452 -17.29 -14.94 -5.44
CA ILE A 452 -18.04 -13.78 -4.94
C ILE A 452 -17.64 -13.44 -3.51
N ASP A 453 -17.70 -14.40 -2.59
CA ASP A 453 -17.49 -14.10 -1.17
C ASP A 453 -16.04 -13.72 -0.87
N ALA A 454 -15.07 -14.45 -1.43
CA ALA A 454 -13.65 -14.10 -1.31
C ALA A 454 -13.36 -12.69 -1.86
N PHE A 455 -14.01 -12.30 -2.95
CA PHE A 455 -13.90 -10.95 -3.50
C PHE A 455 -14.47 -9.92 -2.51
N LYS A 456 -15.72 -10.09 -2.07
CA LYS A 456 -16.40 -9.16 -1.15
C LYS A 456 -15.65 -8.99 0.16
N VAL A 457 -15.19 -10.08 0.77
CA VAL A 457 -14.41 -10.03 2.02
C VAL A 457 -13.08 -9.32 1.82
N SER A 458 -12.38 -9.58 0.71
CA SER A 458 -11.11 -8.90 0.40
C SER A 458 -11.28 -7.40 0.10
N GLU A 459 -12.42 -7.01 -0.47
CA GLU A 459 -12.71 -5.64 -0.88
C GLU A 459 -12.80 -4.69 0.33
N ILE A 460 -13.26 -5.19 1.49
CA ILE A 460 -13.31 -4.43 2.75
C ILE A 460 -11.94 -3.84 3.11
N CYS A 461 -10.86 -4.59 2.89
CA CYS A 461 -9.50 -4.13 3.16
C CYS A 461 -9.07 -2.95 2.27
N GLY A 462 -9.60 -2.90 1.04
CA GLY A 462 -9.38 -1.78 0.13
C GLY A 462 -9.97 -0.48 0.66
N TYR A 463 -11.17 -0.53 1.25
CA TYR A 463 -11.90 0.65 1.71
C TYR A 463 -11.72 0.99 3.20
N LEU A 464 -11.02 0.14 3.97
CA LEU A 464 -10.84 0.33 5.42
C LEU A 464 -10.25 1.72 5.78
N HIS A 465 -9.38 2.28 4.95
CA HIS A 465 -8.82 3.61 5.15
C HIS A 465 -9.85 4.74 5.12
N PHE A 466 -10.88 4.65 4.26
CA PHE A 466 -11.96 5.63 4.23
C PHE A 466 -12.75 5.64 5.53
N PHE A 467 -12.95 4.48 6.15
CA PHE A 467 -13.60 4.40 7.44
C PHE A 467 -12.81 5.15 8.53
N VAL A 468 -11.50 4.89 8.64
CA VAL A 468 -10.62 5.59 9.59
C VAL A 468 -10.60 7.09 9.29
N SER A 469 -10.47 7.46 8.01
CA SER A 469 -10.40 8.86 7.59
C SER A 469 -11.70 9.61 7.85
N ALA A 470 -12.85 8.98 7.61
CA ALA A 470 -14.17 9.58 7.86
C ALA A 470 -14.39 9.86 9.34
N LEU A 471 -14.06 8.91 10.22
CA LEU A 471 -14.21 9.10 11.68
C LEU A 471 -13.39 10.28 12.19
N LEU A 472 -12.12 10.37 11.76
CA LEU A 472 -11.24 11.48 12.14
C LEU A 472 -11.71 12.80 11.53
N SER A 473 -12.11 12.78 10.27
CA SER A 473 -12.58 13.99 9.57
C SER A 473 -13.84 14.57 10.19
N ILE A 474 -14.80 13.73 10.62
CA ILE A 474 -15.99 14.20 11.34
C ILE A 474 -15.58 14.90 12.63
N PHE A 475 -14.70 14.29 13.42
CA PHE A 475 -14.24 14.89 14.67
C PHE A 475 -13.53 16.23 14.45
N ILE A 476 -12.58 16.28 13.50
CA ILE A 476 -11.81 17.49 13.17
C ILE A 476 -12.74 18.58 12.62
N CYS A 477 -13.71 18.22 11.77
CA CYS A 477 -14.67 19.15 11.20
C CYS A 477 -15.57 19.79 12.27
N VAL A 478 -16.13 18.97 13.17
CA VAL A 478 -16.96 19.47 14.29
C VAL A 478 -16.14 20.37 15.21
N PHE A 479 -14.89 19.99 15.51
CA PHE A 479 -13.97 20.80 16.30
C PHE A 479 -13.72 22.17 15.63
N PHE A 480 -13.37 22.20 14.34
CA PHE A 480 -13.15 23.45 13.63
C PHE A 480 -14.41 24.30 13.52
N LEU A 481 -15.56 23.69 13.24
CA LEU A 481 -16.82 24.42 13.16
C LEU A 481 -17.20 25.05 14.51
N TYR A 482 -16.97 24.33 15.62
CA TYR A 482 -17.16 24.86 16.97
C TYR A 482 -16.23 26.05 17.26
N THR A 483 -14.95 25.98 16.86
CA THR A 483 -14.04 27.13 17.01
C THR A 483 -14.42 28.34 16.14
N LEU A 484 -15.17 28.15 15.06
CA LEU A 484 -15.58 29.22 14.15
C LEU A 484 -16.91 29.88 14.55
N LEU A 485 -17.93 29.07 14.86
CA LEU A 485 -19.30 29.53 15.09
C LEU A 485 -19.78 29.35 16.55
N GLY A 486 -18.99 28.74 17.41
CA GLY A 486 -19.35 28.45 18.80
C GLY A 486 -20.46 27.39 18.91
N TYR A 487 -21.34 27.52 19.91
CA TYR A 487 -22.37 26.53 20.22
C TYR A 487 -23.37 26.27 19.09
N SER A 488 -23.63 27.25 18.22
CA SER A 488 -24.52 27.10 17.06
C SER A 488 -24.07 25.99 16.10
N ALA A 489 -22.76 25.75 16.00
CA ALA A 489 -22.18 24.67 15.18
C ALA A 489 -22.61 23.27 15.62
N LEU A 490 -22.78 23.07 16.94
CA LEU A 490 -23.13 21.77 17.51
C LEU A 490 -24.57 21.37 17.16
N ILE A 491 -25.48 22.35 17.10
CA ILE A 491 -26.88 22.12 16.70
C ILE A 491 -26.94 21.64 15.25
N GLY A 492 -26.18 22.29 14.35
CA GLY A 492 -26.08 21.88 12.94
C GLY A 492 -25.40 20.52 12.76
N SER A 493 -24.38 20.21 13.57
CA SER A 493 -23.71 18.91 13.52
C SER A 493 -24.62 17.79 14.03
N LEU A 494 -25.39 18.05 15.10
CA LEU A 494 -26.37 17.13 15.64
C LEU A 494 -27.51 16.86 14.65
N SER A 495 -28.00 17.88 13.93
CA SER A 495 -29.06 17.68 12.93
C SER A 495 -28.62 16.77 11.78
N ILE A 496 -27.36 16.88 11.33
CA ILE A 496 -26.78 15.97 10.32
C ILE A 496 -26.69 14.54 10.86
N ILE A 497 -26.27 14.35 12.11
CA ILE A 497 -26.21 13.02 12.74
C ILE A 497 -27.63 12.42 12.85
N CYS A 498 -28.63 13.22 13.21
CA CYS A 498 -30.03 12.80 13.25
C CYS A 498 -30.60 12.39 11.88
N LEU A 499 -29.98 12.80 10.76
CA LEU A 499 -30.35 12.34 9.42
C LEU A 499 -29.75 10.98 9.04
N LEU A 500 -28.72 10.48 9.76
CA LEU A 500 -28.10 9.17 9.46
C LEU A 500 -29.09 7.99 9.49
N PRO A 501 -30.00 7.86 10.48
CA PRO A 501 -30.99 6.79 10.49
C PRO A 501 -31.97 6.85 9.31
N VAL A 502 -32.29 8.06 8.84
CA VAL A 502 -33.16 8.26 7.67
C VAL A 502 -32.44 7.77 6.42
N ASN A 503 -31.19 8.18 6.21
CA ASN A 503 -30.36 7.69 5.10
C ASN A 503 -30.20 6.18 5.14
N TYR A 504 -29.97 5.59 6.32
CA TYR A 504 -29.87 4.14 6.49
C TYR A 504 -31.17 3.41 6.13
N LYS A 505 -32.33 3.92 6.57
CA LYS A 505 -33.64 3.35 6.22
C LYS A 505 -33.90 3.42 4.72
N ILE A 506 -33.61 4.57 4.08
CA ILE A 506 -33.76 4.74 2.63
C ILE A 506 -32.83 3.75 1.89
N ALA A 507 -31.57 3.65 2.30
CA ALA A 507 -30.61 2.72 1.70
C ALA A 507 -31.03 1.25 1.88
N SER A 508 -31.58 0.90 3.06
CA SER A 508 -32.09 -0.44 3.33
C SER A 508 -33.30 -0.77 2.45
N TYR A 509 -34.23 0.17 2.32
CA TYR A 509 -35.40 0.04 1.44
C TYR A 509 -35.00 -0.09 -0.03
N LEU A 510 -34.04 0.72 -0.49
CA LEU A 510 -33.46 0.61 -1.83
C LEU A 510 -32.81 -0.77 -2.04
N GLY A 511 -32.09 -1.28 -1.03
CA GLY A 511 -31.49 -2.61 -1.05
C GLY A 511 -32.53 -3.74 -1.14
N GLU A 512 -33.65 -3.62 -0.42
CA GLU A 512 -34.76 -4.57 -0.54
C GLU A 512 -35.42 -4.53 -1.92
N LEU A 513 -35.65 -3.34 -2.47
CA LEU A 513 -36.18 -3.19 -3.83
C LEU A 513 -35.22 -3.78 -4.87
N GLN A 514 -33.92 -3.50 -4.75
CA GLN A 514 -32.90 -4.07 -5.63
C GLN A 514 -32.87 -5.60 -5.55
N LYS A 515 -33.04 -6.17 -4.35
CA LYS A 515 -33.14 -7.63 -4.17
C LYS A 515 -34.38 -8.21 -4.86
N ARG A 516 -35.53 -7.53 -4.78
CA ARG A 516 -36.77 -7.96 -5.47
C ARG A 516 -36.62 -7.87 -6.98
N MET A 517 -36.06 -6.77 -7.48
CA MET A 517 -35.76 -6.59 -8.91
C MET A 517 -34.86 -7.72 -9.42
N LEU A 518 -33.73 -7.99 -8.75
CA LEU A 518 -32.82 -9.08 -9.13
C LEU A 518 -33.52 -10.45 -9.18
N ALA A 519 -34.44 -10.74 -8.27
CA ALA A 519 -35.21 -11.99 -8.29
C ALA A 519 -36.16 -12.10 -9.50
N VAL A 520 -36.67 -10.97 -10.01
CA VAL A 520 -37.46 -10.94 -11.26
C VAL A 520 -36.56 -11.05 -12.47
N THR A 521 -35.45 -10.32 -12.49
CA THR A 521 -34.43 -10.41 -13.55
C THR A 521 -33.91 -11.83 -13.71
N ASP A 522 -33.67 -12.56 -12.60
CA ASP A 522 -33.26 -13.97 -12.63
C ASP A 522 -34.33 -14.86 -13.29
N LYS A 523 -35.61 -14.68 -12.96
CA LYS A 523 -36.72 -15.39 -13.63
C LYS A 523 -36.77 -15.11 -15.12
N ARG A 524 -36.57 -13.84 -15.52
CA ARG A 524 -36.52 -13.43 -16.93
C ARG A 524 -35.38 -14.12 -17.67
N ILE A 525 -34.17 -14.09 -17.09
CA ILE A 525 -32.98 -14.74 -17.66
C ILE A 525 -33.18 -16.25 -17.76
N GLN A 526 -33.75 -16.89 -16.73
CA GLN A 526 -34.08 -18.31 -16.76
C GLN A 526 -35.05 -18.63 -17.90
N LYS A 527 -36.16 -17.89 -18.03
CA LYS A 527 -37.15 -18.11 -19.09
C LYS A 527 -36.58 -17.92 -20.49
N MET A 528 -35.74 -16.90 -20.65
CA MET A 528 -34.99 -16.66 -21.88
C MET A 528 -34.04 -17.83 -22.21
N ASN A 529 -33.34 -18.37 -21.21
CA ASN A 529 -32.44 -19.52 -21.39
C ASN A 529 -33.21 -20.80 -21.76
N GLU A 530 -34.33 -21.10 -21.10
CA GLU A 530 -35.23 -22.22 -21.45
C GLU A 530 -35.69 -22.12 -22.92
N THR A 531 -36.05 -20.92 -23.35
CA THR A 531 -36.52 -20.65 -24.72
C THR A 531 -35.40 -20.87 -25.74
N PHE A 532 -34.18 -20.39 -25.45
CA PHE A 532 -33.04 -20.59 -26.35
C PHE A 532 -32.55 -22.04 -26.41
N GLN A 533 -32.55 -22.75 -25.28
CA GLN A 533 -32.23 -24.18 -25.25
C GLN A 533 -33.22 -25.01 -26.08
N SER A 534 -34.50 -24.64 -26.05
CA SER A 534 -35.57 -25.33 -26.77
C SER A 534 -35.94 -24.69 -28.13
N ILE A 535 -35.06 -23.83 -28.68
CA ILE A 535 -35.42 -22.95 -29.82
C ILE A 535 -35.91 -23.68 -31.06
N ARG A 536 -35.40 -24.90 -31.33
CA ARG A 536 -35.85 -25.69 -32.49
C ARG A 536 -37.29 -26.14 -32.33
N ILE A 537 -37.69 -26.58 -31.15
CA ILE A 537 -39.05 -27.02 -30.85
C ILE A 537 -39.99 -25.81 -30.92
N VAL A 538 -39.58 -24.69 -30.31
CA VAL A 538 -40.35 -23.44 -30.32
C VAL A 538 -40.61 -22.97 -31.76
N LYS A 539 -39.60 -23.00 -32.64
CA LYS A 539 -39.76 -22.65 -34.07
C LYS A 539 -40.56 -23.69 -34.87
N PHE A 540 -40.38 -24.98 -34.58
CA PHE A 540 -41.12 -26.06 -35.25
C PHE A 540 -42.63 -25.92 -35.07
N PHE A 541 -43.07 -25.48 -33.88
CA PHE A 541 -44.47 -25.24 -33.56
C PHE A 541 -44.92 -23.77 -33.74
N ALA A 542 -44.06 -22.88 -34.25
CA ALA A 542 -44.31 -21.45 -34.36
C ALA A 542 -44.78 -20.78 -33.04
N TRP A 543 -44.23 -21.21 -31.90
CA TRP A 543 -44.55 -20.69 -30.56
C TRP A 543 -43.72 -19.46 -30.16
N GLU A 544 -42.90 -18.90 -31.05
CA GLU A 544 -42.03 -17.75 -30.75
C GLU A 544 -42.78 -16.57 -30.12
N ASN A 545 -43.94 -16.20 -30.66
CA ASN A 545 -44.72 -15.07 -30.15
C ASN A 545 -45.25 -15.33 -28.73
N LYS A 546 -45.61 -16.58 -28.41
CA LYS A 546 -46.11 -16.97 -27.09
C LYS A 546 -45.01 -16.94 -26.02
N PHE A 547 -43.82 -17.44 -26.36
CA PHE A 547 -42.66 -17.33 -25.46
C PHE A 547 -42.18 -15.88 -25.33
N PHE A 548 -42.23 -15.10 -26.41
CA PHE A 548 -41.90 -13.67 -26.38
C PHE A 548 -42.85 -12.90 -25.45
N GLU A 549 -44.16 -13.07 -25.61
CA GLU A 549 -45.19 -12.46 -24.75
C GLU A 549 -44.93 -12.82 -23.27
N SER A 550 -44.70 -14.10 -22.97
CA SER A 550 -44.39 -14.54 -21.61
C SER A 550 -43.10 -13.95 -21.02
N ILE A 551 -42.09 -13.64 -21.84
CA ILE A 551 -40.86 -12.95 -21.38
C ILE A 551 -41.13 -11.46 -21.17
N MET A 552 -41.92 -10.85 -22.06
CA MET A 552 -42.31 -9.44 -21.97
C MET A 552 -43.14 -9.17 -20.71
N ASP A 553 -44.07 -10.06 -20.34
CA ASP A 553 -44.84 -9.96 -19.10
C ASP A 553 -43.94 -9.90 -17.86
N ILE A 554 -42.86 -10.70 -17.85
CA ILE A 554 -41.87 -10.69 -16.75
C ILE A 554 -41.06 -9.39 -16.79
N HIS A 555 -40.74 -8.88 -17.97
CA HIS A 555 -39.99 -7.65 -18.14
C HIS A 555 -40.80 -6.39 -17.77
N GLU A 556 -42.11 -6.36 -18.00
CA GLU A 556 -42.98 -5.26 -17.57
C GLU A 556 -43.16 -5.23 -16.04
N TYR A 557 -43.08 -6.40 -15.39
CA TYR A 557 -43.13 -6.50 -13.93
C TYR A 557 -41.81 -6.11 -13.25
N GLU A 558 -40.69 -6.24 -13.96
CA GLU A 558 -39.34 -5.83 -13.53
C GLU A 558 -39.21 -4.31 -13.52
#